data_AF-A0A7S3M061-F1
#
_entry.id   AF-A0A7S3M061-F1
#
_cell.length_a   1.000
_cell.length_b   1.000
_cell.length_c   1.000
_cell.angle_alpha   90.00
_cell.angle_beta   90.00
_cell.angle_gamma   90.00
#
_symmetry.space_group_name_H-M   'P 1'
#
loop_
_entity.id
_entity.type
_entity.pdbx_description
1 polymer ?
#
loop_
_entity_poly.entity_id
_entity_poly.type
_entity_poly.pdbx_seq_one_letter_code
_entity_poly.pdbx_strand_id
1 'polypeptide(L)'
;VNSDLRKLYTFDGFTNHGCEPNVLSIDGDDSPENLSYDMVAMRDIDIGEEILVDYATFEYECDGHQIEKCLCGSSKCRGNMRGFKHLTLDEKIEIMPHADFALVEKFVAETPNLSFVDYTHCLPGSIDVVQHGDEWEMVAAKPILAGELLFRNTSTVVTDEDFKFVVRLRDQATLAVAGKHFLHREGYMEFLGFDSFMQHSCDPNVVQTYVSMTDYEIHARRGIKLGETITCDYTALHNLFTGAKLVPVMSFTCGCGSDCCRGEIHC
;
A
#
# COMPACT_ATOMS: atom_id res chain seq x y z
N VAL A 1 11.69 12.65 24.38
CA VAL A 1 10.84 11.90 25.34
C VAL A 1 11.71 11.53 26.53
N ASN A 2 11.25 11.81 27.75
CA ASN A 2 12.00 11.53 28.98
C ASN A 2 12.20 10.01 29.11
N SER A 3 13.45 9.54 29.22
CA SER A 3 13.83 8.12 29.14
C SER A 3 13.35 7.25 30.31
N ASP A 4 12.63 7.84 31.28
CA ASP A 4 12.35 7.23 32.58
C ASP A 4 10.88 6.86 32.78
N LEU A 5 10.01 7.11 31.80
CA LEU A 5 8.60 6.69 31.83
C LEU A 5 8.45 5.36 31.10
N ARG A 6 7.88 4.35 31.77
CA ARG A 6 7.50 3.06 31.17
C ARG A 6 5.97 2.98 31.05
N LYS A 7 5.47 2.58 29.88
CA LYS A 7 4.06 2.21 29.70
C LYS A 7 3.78 0.98 30.56
N LEU A 8 2.73 1.03 31.39
CA LEU A 8 2.26 -0.13 32.16
C LEU A 8 0.99 -0.65 31.51
N TYR A 9 1.11 -1.80 30.85
CA TYR A 9 -0.04 -2.57 30.38
C TYR A 9 -0.76 -3.22 31.57
N THR A 10 -2.08 -3.31 31.54
CA THR A 10 -2.90 -3.79 32.66
C THR A 10 -3.26 -5.26 32.48
N PHE A 11 -4.56 -5.58 32.35
CA PHE A 11 -5.03 -6.94 32.10
C PHE A 11 -4.65 -7.44 30.70
N ASP A 12 -4.35 -6.54 29.79
CA ASP A 12 -4.02 -6.79 28.39
C ASP A 12 -2.54 -7.14 28.19
N GLY A 13 -1.68 -6.89 29.19
CA GLY A 13 -0.27 -7.32 29.18
C GLY A 13 -0.06 -8.84 29.21
N PHE A 14 -1.14 -9.62 29.32
CA PHE A 14 -1.14 -11.07 29.16
C PHE A 14 -1.35 -11.53 27.71
N THR A 15 -1.59 -10.61 26.78
CA THR A 15 -1.74 -10.94 25.36
C THR A 15 -0.42 -11.45 24.81
N ASN A 16 -0.43 -12.65 24.21
CA ASN A 16 0.78 -13.26 23.68
C ASN A 16 1.05 -12.84 22.24
N HIS A 17 2.31 -12.97 21.85
CA HIS A 17 2.72 -12.79 20.46
C HIS A 17 2.24 -13.95 19.57
N GLY A 18 1.68 -13.63 18.41
CA GLY A 18 1.49 -14.57 17.29
C GLY A 18 2.02 -13.99 15.98
N CYS A 19 2.74 -14.80 15.19
CA CYS A 19 3.16 -14.40 13.84
C CYS A 19 1.99 -14.39 12.83
N GLU A 20 0.89 -15.08 13.15
CA GLU A 20 -0.42 -14.96 12.49
C GLU A 20 -1.44 -14.50 13.54
N PRO A 21 -1.49 -13.20 13.87
CA PRO A 21 -2.33 -12.68 14.93
C PRO A 21 -3.82 -12.74 14.55
N ASN A 22 -4.69 -12.73 15.56
CA ASN A 22 -6.14 -12.59 15.37
C ASN A 22 -6.68 -11.25 15.86
N VAL A 23 -5.82 -10.43 16.48
CA VAL A 23 -6.11 -9.06 16.88
C VAL A 23 -5.01 -8.11 16.43
N LEU A 24 -5.40 -6.87 16.22
CA LEU A 24 -4.54 -5.74 15.89
C LEU A 24 -4.55 -4.74 17.05
N SER A 25 -3.38 -4.25 17.46
CA SER A 25 -3.26 -3.08 18.32
C SER A 25 -3.35 -1.84 17.44
N ILE A 26 -4.26 -0.93 17.76
CA ILE A 26 -4.41 0.35 17.08
C ILE A 26 -4.17 1.46 18.09
N ASP A 27 -3.11 2.24 17.87
CA ASP A 27 -2.82 3.42 18.67
C ASP A 27 -4.01 4.39 18.73
N GLY A 28 -4.35 4.81 19.94
CA GLY A 28 -5.32 5.87 20.21
C GLY A 28 -4.62 7.18 20.53
N ASP A 29 -4.97 7.78 21.66
CA ASP A 29 -4.26 8.94 22.21
C ASP A 29 -2.89 8.48 22.76
N ASP A 30 -1.79 9.04 22.25
CA ASP A 30 -0.42 8.78 22.74
C ASP A 30 0.12 9.97 23.57
N SER A 31 -0.77 10.84 24.08
CA SER A 31 -0.37 11.89 25.00
C SER A 31 0.04 11.32 26.36
N PRO A 32 1.01 11.94 27.06
CA PRO A 32 1.44 11.47 28.38
C PRO A 32 0.32 11.40 29.43
N GLU A 33 -0.75 12.16 29.22
CA GLU A 33 -1.89 12.31 30.11
C GLU A 33 -2.95 11.20 29.87
N ASN A 34 -2.98 10.63 28.67
CA ASN A 34 -4.04 9.73 28.22
C ASN A 34 -3.50 8.77 27.14
N LEU A 35 -2.72 7.77 27.57
CA LEU A 35 -2.28 6.69 26.70
C LEU A 35 -3.43 5.70 26.48
N SER A 36 -3.85 5.52 25.24
CA SER A 36 -4.91 4.59 24.86
C SER A 36 -4.60 3.90 23.54
N TYR A 37 -5.13 2.69 23.39
CA TYR A 37 -5.08 1.87 22.19
C TYR A 37 -6.27 0.94 22.21
N ASP A 38 -6.70 0.51 21.03
CA ASP A 38 -7.74 -0.49 20.86
C ASP A 38 -7.13 -1.81 20.40
N MET A 39 -7.67 -2.92 20.93
CA MET A 39 -7.38 -4.26 20.41
C MET A 39 -8.56 -4.70 19.55
N VAL A 40 -8.37 -4.70 18.23
CA VAL A 40 -9.43 -4.94 17.25
C VAL A 40 -9.27 -6.32 16.64
N ALA A 41 -10.32 -7.14 16.66
CA ALA A 41 -10.32 -8.44 16.01
C ALA A 41 -10.13 -8.29 14.49
N MET A 42 -9.19 -9.04 13.92
CA MET A 42 -8.91 -9.05 12.47
C MET A 42 -9.78 -10.07 11.71
N ARG A 43 -10.42 -10.98 12.45
CA ARG A 43 -11.34 -12.01 11.98
C ARG A 43 -12.23 -12.47 13.12
N ASP A 44 -13.19 -13.34 12.83
CA ASP A 44 -13.93 -14.05 13.86
C ASP A 44 -12.95 -14.87 14.74
N ILE A 45 -13.16 -14.80 16.05
CA ILE A 45 -12.35 -15.47 17.08
C ILE A 45 -13.26 -16.45 17.82
N ASP A 46 -12.91 -17.73 17.81
CA ASP A 46 -13.72 -18.79 18.41
C ASP A 46 -13.62 -18.80 19.94
N ILE A 47 -14.64 -19.36 20.61
CA ILE A 47 -14.62 -19.55 22.07
C ILE A 47 -13.44 -20.43 22.47
N GLY A 48 -12.57 -19.91 23.32
CA GLY A 48 -11.39 -20.61 23.82
C GLY A 48 -10.17 -20.52 22.89
N GLU A 49 -10.28 -19.82 21.76
CA GLU A 49 -9.13 -19.44 20.95
C GLU A 49 -8.28 -18.40 21.71
N GLU A 50 -6.96 -18.55 21.67
CA GLU A 50 -6.03 -17.61 22.30
C GLU A 50 -6.00 -16.28 21.53
N ILE A 51 -6.03 -15.15 22.25
CA ILE A 51 -5.87 -13.83 21.64
C ILE A 51 -4.38 -13.59 21.39
N LEU A 52 -4.03 -13.36 20.12
CA LEU A 52 -2.65 -13.22 19.66
C LEU A 52 -2.48 -11.92 18.88
N VAL A 53 -1.45 -11.16 19.25
CA VAL A 53 -1.05 -9.92 18.58
C VAL A 53 0.37 -10.03 18.03
N ASP A 54 0.68 -9.36 16.94
CA ASP A 54 2.06 -9.32 16.45
C ASP A 54 2.82 -8.15 17.09
N TYR A 55 3.66 -8.38 18.10
CA TYR A 55 4.46 -7.34 18.74
C TYR A 55 5.27 -6.48 17.75
N ALA A 56 5.64 -7.00 16.58
CA ALA A 56 6.34 -6.21 15.59
C ALA A 56 5.51 -5.05 15.04
N THR A 57 4.18 -5.07 15.20
CA THR A 57 3.30 -4.01 14.69
C THR A 57 3.39 -2.73 15.51
N PHE A 58 3.81 -2.79 16.78
CA PHE A 58 3.88 -1.60 17.66
C PHE A 58 5.23 -1.44 18.38
N GLU A 59 6.05 -2.48 18.46
CA GLU A 59 7.40 -2.41 19.05
C GLU A 59 8.49 -2.32 17.97
N TYR A 60 9.18 -1.18 17.88
CA TYR A 60 10.33 -1.05 16.96
C TYR A 60 11.52 -1.92 17.39
N GLU A 61 11.80 -1.93 18.69
CA GLU A 61 12.82 -2.76 19.35
C GLU A 61 12.21 -3.25 20.67
N CYS A 62 12.00 -4.56 20.83
CA CYS A 62 11.37 -5.14 22.02
C CYS A 62 12.33 -5.17 23.22
N ASP A 63 12.82 -4.04 23.70
CA ASP A 63 13.79 -4.00 24.80
C ASP A 63 13.22 -4.61 26.10
N GLY A 64 13.88 -5.67 26.59
CA GLY A 64 13.48 -6.41 27.78
C GLY A 64 12.32 -7.41 27.60
N HIS A 65 11.73 -7.52 26.40
CA HIS A 65 10.59 -8.41 26.12
C HIS A 65 10.78 -9.23 24.83
N GLN A 66 12.03 -9.41 24.40
CA GLN A 66 12.34 -10.21 23.22
C GLN A 66 11.97 -11.69 23.44
N ILE A 67 11.44 -12.33 22.39
CA ILE A 67 11.17 -13.76 22.34
C ILE A 67 12.26 -14.41 21.51
N GLU A 68 13.23 -15.06 22.16
CA GLU A 68 14.34 -15.75 21.48
C GLU A 68 13.89 -16.98 20.67
N LYS A 69 12.82 -17.64 21.13
CA LYS A 69 12.20 -18.77 20.44
C LYS A 69 10.68 -18.62 20.47
N CYS A 70 10.11 -18.26 19.32
CA CYS A 70 8.67 -18.15 19.16
C CYS A 70 8.01 -19.54 19.17
N LEU A 71 6.92 -19.66 19.93
CA LEU A 71 6.16 -20.91 20.12
C LEU A 71 4.71 -20.77 19.62
N CYS A 72 4.42 -19.80 18.75
CA CYS A 72 3.05 -19.51 18.29
C CYS A 72 2.40 -20.63 17.46
N GLY A 73 3.17 -21.61 16.96
CA GLY A 73 2.64 -22.75 16.21
C GLY A 73 2.20 -22.45 14.77
N SER A 74 2.23 -21.19 14.34
CA SER A 74 1.91 -20.77 12.98
C SER A 74 2.87 -21.38 11.93
N SER A 75 2.35 -21.71 10.75
CA SER A 75 3.17 -22.09 9.59
C SER A 75 4.02 -20.94 9.04
N LYS A 76 3.66 -19.69 9.35
CA LYS A 76 4.40 -18.47 9.02
C LYS A 76 5.24 -17.94 10.20
N CYS A 77 5.57 -18.80 11.16
CA CYS A 77 6.36 -18.39 12.33
C CYS A 77 7.74 -17.86 11.93
N ARG A 78 8.08 -16.65 12.38
CA ARG A 78 9.39 -15.99 12.17
C ARG A 78 10.52 -16.58 13.03
N GLY A 79 10.19 -17.52 13.92
CA GLY A 79 11.13 -18.22 14.79
C GLY A 79 11.56 -17.43 16.05
N ASN A 80 11.58 -16.10 16.00
CA ASN A 80 11.83 -15.21 17.15
C ASN A 80 11.07 -13.89 16.98
N MET A 81 10.99 -13.08 18.05
CA MET A 81 10.40 -11.73 18.01
C MET A 81 11.26 -10.75 18.80
N ARG A 82 11.88 -9.78 18.11
CA ARG A 82 12.79 -8.78 18.70
C ARG A 82 12.39 -7.33 18.44
N GLY A 83 11.26 -7.11 17.78
CA GLY A 83 10.76 -5.82 17.30
C GLY A 83 10.88 -5.66 15.78
N PHE A 84 10.14 -4.70 15.22
CA PHE A 84 10.02 -4.42 13.78
C PHE A 84 11.37 -4.25 13.08
N LYS A 85 12.33 -3.57 13.73
CA LYS A 85 13.66 -3.27 13.19
C LYS A 85 14.38 -4.53 12.68
N HIS A 86 14.19 -5.66 13.36
CA HIS A 86 14.89 -6.91 13.13
C HIS A 86 14.23 -7.81 12.07
N LEU A 87 13.06 -7.42 11.58
CA LEU A 87 12.42 -8.11 10.47
C LEU A 87 13.20 -7.90 9.16
N THR A 88 13.11 -8.89 8.27
CA THR A 88 13.52 -8.74 6.87
C THR A 88 12.65 -7.68 6.19
N LEU A 89 13.11 -7.15 5.05
CA LEU A 89 12.34 -6.15 4.31
C LEU A 89 10.96 -6.68 3.88
N ASP A 90 10.89 -7.94 3.46
CA ASP A 90 9.64 -8.56 3.02
C ASP A 90 8.67 -8.73 4.21
N GLU A 91 9.15 -9.16 5.37
CA GLU A 91 8.33 -9.22 6.60
C GLU A 91 7.86 -7.83 7.05
N LYS A 92 8.74 -6.81 6.99
CA LYS A 92 8.37 -5.41 7.31
C LYS A 92 7.24 -4.94 6.40
N ILE A 93 7.37 -5.20 5.11
CA ILE A 93 6.39 -4.89 4.08
C ILE A 93 5.06 -5.60 4.37
N GLU A 94 5.10 -6.90 4.68
CA GLU A 94 3.89 -7.71 4.92
C GLU A 94 3.08 -7.20 6.11
N ILE A 95 3.73 -6.77 7.20
CA ILE A 95 3.02 -6.31 8.40
C ILE A 95 2.81 -4.81 8.47
N MET A 96 3.45 -4.02 7.61
CA MET A 96 3.30 -2.57 7.57
C MET A 96 1.85 -2.07 7.48
N PRO A 97 0.90 -2.79 6.84
CA PRO A 97 -0.53 -2.48 6.91
C PRO A 97 -1.01 -2.28 8.35
N HIS A 98 -0.54 -3.16 9.21
CA HIS A 98 -0.98 -3.33 10.57
C HIS A 98 -0.02 -2.66 11.56
N ALA A 99 1.07 -2.04 11.09
CA ALA A 99 2.04 -1.41 11.97
C ALA A 99 1.64 0.02 12.33
N ASP A 100 1.98 0.45 13.54
CA ASP A 100 1.76 1.81 14.02
C ASP A 100 2.46 2.83 13.13
N PHE A 101 1.80 3.96 12.93
CA PHE A 101 2.27 4.99 12.00
C PHE A 101 3.67 5.52 12.39
N ALA A 102 3.90 5.80 13.68
CA ALA A 102 5.19 6.29 14.17
C ALA A 102 6.32 5.27 13.97
N LEU A 103 5.98 3.98 14.02
CA LEU A 103 6.91 2.88 13.76
C LEU A 103 7.29 2.82 12.27
N VAL A 104 6.31 2.98 11.38
CA VAL A 104 6.54 3.06 9.93
C VAL A 104 7.36 4.30 9.56
N GLU A 105 7.03 5.47 10.10
CA GLU A 105 7.80 6.71 9.89
C GLU A 105 9.27 6.55 10.29
N LYS A 106 9.53 5.92 11.44
CA LYS A 106 10.89 5.64 11.89
C LYS A 106 11.64 4.71 10.94
N PHE A 107 10.99 3.63 10.49
CA PHE A 107 11.58 2.72 9.51
C PHE A 107 11.93 3.41 8.19
N VAL A 108 11.03 4.25 7.68
CA VAL A 108 11.23 5.02 6.43
C VAL A 108 12.39 6.00 6.59
N ALA A 109 12.47 6.71 7.72
CA ALA A 109 13.57 7.62 8.02
C ALA A 109 14.95 6.92 8.09
N GLU A 110 14.99 5.64 8.48
CA GLU A 110 16.20 4.82 8.52
C GLU A 110 16.51 4.11 7.19
N THR A 111 15.63 4.21 6.18
CA THR A 111 15.74 3.48 4.90
C THR A 111 15.83 4.45 3.70
N PRO A 112 17.03 4.77 3.20
CA PRO A 112 17.23 5.86 2.23
C PRO A 112 16.55 5.66 0.85
N ASN A 113 16.29 4.42 0.45
CA ASN A 113 15.66 4.08 -0.84
C ASN A 113 14.19 3.67 -0.68
N LEU A 114 13.52 4.23 0.32
CA LEU A 114 12.12 3.95 0.62
C LEU A 114 11.38 5.25 0.88
N SER A 115 10.20 5.39 0.28
CA SER A 115 9.27 6.47 0.64
C SER A 115 7.94 5.87 1.08
N PHE A 116 7.32 6.49 2.08
CA PHE A 116 5.98 6.17 2.51
C PHE A 116 5.02 7.26 2.03
N VAL A 117 3.91 6.84 1.42
CA VAL A 117 2.88 7.71 0.87
C VAL A 117 1.53 7.29 1.40
N ASP A 118 0.87 8.22 2.09
CA ASP A 118 -0.45 7.99 2.68
C ASP A 118 -1.56 8.65 1.84
N TYR A 119 -2.43 7.82 1.26
CA TYR A 119 -3.59 8.28 0.50
C TYR A 119 -4.91 8.25 1.28
N THR A 120 -4.90 7.87 2.57
CA THR A 120 -6.11 7.66 3.39
C THR A 120 -7.09 8.84 3.35
N HIS A 121 -6.57 10.07 3.25
CA HIS A 121 -7.37 11.30 3.26
C HIS A 121 -7.28 12.15 1.98
N CYS A 122 -6.68 11.64 0.91
CA CYS A 122 -6.48 12.40 -0.32
C CYS A 122 -6.86 11.68 -1.61
N LEU A 123 -7.52 10.51 -1.53
CA LEU A 123 -8.14 9.90 -2.71
C LEU A 123 -9.23 10.82 -3.30
N PRO A 124 -9.25 11.03 -4.62
CA PRO A 124 -10.30 11.79 -5.29
C PRO A 124 -11.69 11.15 -5.10
N GLY A 125 -12.71 11.94 -4.77
CA GLY A 125 -14.07 11.42 -4.54
C GLY A 125 -14.78 10.84 -5.78
N SER A 126 -14.14 10.85 -6.95
CA SER A 126 -14.61 10.19 -8.17
C SER A 126 -14.23 8.72 -8.25
N ILE A 127 -13.21 8.28 -7.49
CA ILE A 127 -12.65 6.94 -7.52
C ILE A 127 -12.59 6.33 -6.12
N ASP A 128 -12.48 5.02 -6.08
CA ASP A 128 -12.07 4.26 -4.91
C ASP A 128 -11.02 3.23 -5.33
N VAL A 129 -10.25 2.71 -4.39
CA VAL A 129 -9.30 1.61 -4.62
C VAL A 129 -9.70 0.47 -3.70
N VAL A 130 -10.15 -0.64 -4.29
CA VAL A 130 -10.71 -1.79 -3.59
C VAL A 130 -9.80 -3.00 -3.73
N GLN A 131 -9.78 -3.84 -2.71
CA GLN A 131 -9.02 -5.08 -2.71
C GLN A 131 -9.94 -6.26 -3.06
N HIS A 132 -9.50 -7.09 -4.00
CA HIS A 132 -10.15 -8.34 -4.39
C HIS A 132 -9.16 -9.51 -4.24
N GLY A 133 -9.16 -10.14 -3.06
CA GLY A 133 -8.15 -11.14 -2.71
C GLY A 133 -6.79 -10.47 -2.54
N ASP A 134 -5.79 -10.90 -3.31
CA ASP A 134 -4.43 -10.33 -3.29
C ASP A 134 -4.24 -9.18 -4.29
N GLU A 135 -5.25 -8.90 -5.11
CA GLU A 135 -5.18 -7.89 -6.17
C GLU A 135 -5.89 -6.59 -5.78
N TRP A 136 -5.35 -5.46 -6.25
CA TRP A 136 -5.90 -4.13 -6.04
C TRP A 136 -6.52 -3.61 -7.34
N GLU A 137 -7.67 -2.95 -7.21
CA GLU A 137 -8.41 -2.43 -8.36
C GLU A 137 -8.92 -1.03 -8.08
N MET A 138 -8.67 -0.10 -9.00
CA MET A 138 -9.33 1.20 -8.98
C MET A 138 -10.72 1.10 -9.61
N VAL A 139 -11.74 1.60 -8.91
CA VAL A 139 -13.14 1.61 -9.35
C VAL A 139 -13.74 3.01 -9.27
N ALA A 140 -14.81 3.26 -10.02
CA ALA A 140 -15.55 4.51 -9.93
C ALA A 140 -16.37 4.59 -8.62
N ALA A 141 -16.15 5.63 -7.80
CA ALA A 141 -16.91 5.86 -6.56
C ALA A 141 -18.26 6.56 -6.80
N LYS A 142 -18.53 6.99 -8.03
CA LYS A 142 -19.78 7.59 -8.50
C LYS A 142 -19.95 7.32 -9.99
N PRO A 143 -21.15 7.51 -10.57
CA PRO A 143 -21.29 7.60 -12.02
C PRO A 143 -20.45 8.77 -12.58
N ILE A 144 -19.71 8.52 -13.65
CA ILE A 144 -18.83 9.50 -14.32
C ILE A 144 -19.28 9.66 -15.77
N LEU A 145 -19.41 10.91 -16.24
CA LEU A 145 -19.84 11.22 -17.59
C LEU A 145 -18.67 11.13 -18.59
N ALA A 146 -18.98 10.86 -19.87
CA ALA A 146 -17.97 10.90 -20.92
C ALA A 146 -17.31 12.30 -20.99
N GLY A 147 -15.98 12.34 -21.03
CA GLY A 147 -15.17 13.55 -21.01
C GLY A 147 -14.93 14.17 -19.63
N GLU A 148 -15.61 13.70 -18.57
CA GLU A 148 -15.46 14.23 -17.22
C GLU A 148 -14.03 14.02 -16.71
N LEU A 149 -13.49 15.02 -16.01
CA LEU A 149 -12.23 14.94 -15.27
C LEU A 149 -12.46 14.08 -14.02
N LEU A 150 -11.75 12.96 -13.91
CA LEU A 150 -11.76 12.13 -12.71
C LEU A 150 -10.92 12.79 -11.62
N PHE A 151 -9.65 13.06 -11.93
CA PHE A 151 -8.70 13.68 -11.01
C PHE A 151 -7.48 14.26 -11.73
N ARG A 152 -6.74 15.10 -10.98
CA ARG A 152 -5.39 15.54 -11.31
C ARG A 152 -4.41 14.84 -10.37
N ASN A 153 -3.24 14.49 -10.87
CA ASN A 153 -2.20 13.91 -10.04
C ASN A 153 -0.80 14.34 -10.54
N THR A 154 0.21 14.11 -9.71
CA THR A 154 1.61 14.44 -9.97
C THR A 154 2.46 13.19 -9.78
N SER A 155 3.19 12.79 -10.81
CA SER A 155 4.08 11.63 -10.75
C SER A 155 5.35 11.95 -9.97
N THR A 156 5.87 10.97 -9.23
CA THR A 156 7.20 11.05 -8.60
C THR A 156 8.25 10.47 -9.54
N VAL A 157 9.27 11.26 -9.88
CA VAL A 157 10.42 10.82 -10.70
C VAL A 157 11.46 10.14 -9.82
N VAL A 158 11.90 8.96 -10.25
CA VAL A 158 12.82 8.10 -9.52
C VAL A 158 13.95 7.66 -10.44
N THR A 159 15.18 7.83 -9.99
CA THR A 159 16.38 7.44 -10.77
C THR A 159 17.08 6.21 -10.21
N ASP A 160 16.76 5.81 -8.98
CA ASP A 160 17.30 4.62 -8.34
C ASP A 160 16.35 3.44 -8.59
N GLU A 161 16.84 2.41 -9.28
CA GLU A 161 16.07 1.21 -9.63
C GLU A 161 15.67 0.38 -8.39
N ASP A 162 16.40 0.53 -7.28
CA ASP A 162 16.12 -0.15 -6.02
C ASP A 162 15.14 0.64 -5.13
N PHE A 163 14.67 1.82 -5.57
CA PHE A 163 13.75 2.64 -4.80
C PHE A 163 12.37 1.99 -4.68
N LYS A 164 11.81 2.01 -3.48
CA LYS A 164 10.51 1.41 -3.16
C LYS A 164 9.56 2.45 -2.62
N PHE A 165 8.28 2.30 -2.96
CA PHE A 165 7.22 3.03 -2.28
C PHE A 165 6.47 2.09 -1.38
N VAL A 166 6.08 2.61 -0.23
CA VAL A 166 5.08 2.03 0.63
C VAL A 166 3.87 2.93 0.52
N VAL A 167 2.73 2.35 0.15
CA VAL A 167 1.51 3.09 -0.09
C VAL A 167 0.46 2.66 0.91
N ARG A 168 -0.02 3.58 1.73
CA ARG A 168 -1.19 3.35 2.57
C ARG A 168 -2.44 3.82 1.84
N LEU A 169 -3.35 2.89 1.60
CA LEU A 169 -4.71 3.15 1.16
C LEU A 169 -5.65 3.07 2.37
N ARG A 170 -6.92 3.44 2.19
CA ARG A 170 -7.95 3.49 3.24
C ARG A 170 -7.90 2.24 4.16
N ASP A 171 -8.18 2.44 5.45
CA ASP A 171 -8.36 1.38 6.46
C ASP A 171 -7.18 0.40 6.63
N GLN A 172 -5.96 0.94 6.73
CA GLN A 172 -4.74 0.20 7.10
C GLN A 172 -4.19 -0.77 6.05
N ALA A 173 -4.64 -0.76 4.81
CA ALA A 173 -3.94 -1.50 3.78
C ALA A 173 -2.68 -0.76 3.31
N THR A 174 -1.52 -1.23 3.75
CA THR A 174 -0.22 -0.73 3.27
C THR A 174 0.36 -1.68 2.23
N LEU A 175 0.36 -1.27 0.96
CA LEU A 175 0.99 -2.05 -0.10
C LEU A 175 2.43 -1.57 -0.30
N ALA A 176 3.40 -2.49 -0.25
CA ALA A 176 4.70 -2.18 -0.81
C ALA A 176 4.65 -2.28 -2.33
N VAL A 177 4.96 -1.16 -2.94
CA VAL A 177 4.98 -0.96 -4.37
C VAL A 177 6.43 -1.03 -4.82
N ALA A 178 6.78 -2.12 -5.49
CA ALA A 178 8.11 -2.33 -6.07
C ALA A 178 8.01 -2.82 -7.52
N GLY A 179 8.80 -2.24 -8.41
CA GLY A 179 8.96 -2.65 -9.81
C GLY A 179 7.71 -2.48 -10.69
N LYS A 180 6.69 -3.33 -10.52
CA LYS A 180 5.56 -3.49 -11.48
C LYS A 180 4.62 -2.29 -11.61
N HIS A 181 4.66 -1.37 -10.65
CA HIS A 181 3.75 -0.22 -10.56
C HIS A 181 4.43 1.11 -10.94
N PHE A 182 5.60 1.01 -11.56
CA PHE A 182 6.34 2.13 -12.11
C PHE A 182 6.17 2.17 -13.63
N LEU A 183 6.09 3.37 -14.18
CA LEU A 183 6.32 3.56 -15.60
C LEU A 183 7.82 3.66 -15.83
N HIS A 184 8.39 2.70 -16.55
CA HIS A 184 9.80 2.74 -16.93
C HIS A 184 9.97 3.64 -18.16
N ARG A 185 10.88 4.60 -18.06
CA ARG A 185 11.22 5.51 -19.16
C ARG A 185 12.71 5.47 -19.45
N GLU A 186 13.10 5.98 -20.62
CA GLU A 186 14.51 6.14 -20.97
C GLU A 186 15.22 7.05 -19.95
N GLY A 187 15.96 6.44 -19.02
CA GLY A 187 16.79 7.11 -18.02
C GLY A 187 16.18 7.34 -16.65
N TYR A 188 14.91 7.00 -16.42
CA TYR A 188 14.25 7.14 -15.11
C TYR A 188 12.96 6.32 -15.03
N MET A 189 12.40 6.20 -13.83
CA MET A 189 11.09 5.60 -13.56
C MET A 189 10.14 6.66 -13.01
N GLU A 190 8.83 6.49 -13.25
CA GLU A 190 7.79 7.30 -12.65
C GLU A 190 6.88 6.44 -11.78
N PHE A 191 6.69 6.87 -10.53
CA PHE A 191 5.64 6.36 -9.68
C PHE A 191 4.43 7.29 -9.75
N LEU A 192 3.27 6.75 -10.13
CA LEU A 192 2.05 7.53 -10.31
C LEU A 192 1.31 7.75 -8.97
N GLY A 193 1.42 6.83 -8.03
CA GLY A 193 0.74 6.93 -6.74
C GLY A 193 -0.44 5.97 -6.65
N PHE A 194 -1.57 6.46 -6.15
CA PHE A 194 -2.80 5.66 -6.02
C PHE A 194 -3.37 5.20 -7.38
N ASP A 195 -2.98 5.80 -8.48
CA ASP A 195 -3.42 5.44 -9.83
C ASP A 195 -2.51 4.43 -10.53
N SER A 196 -1.42 4.00 -9.88
CA SER A 196 -0.70 2.77 -10.24
C SER A 196 -1.54 1.49 -10.07
N PHE A 197 -2.77 1.58 -9.54
CA PHE A 197 -3.76 0.50 -9.41
C PHE A 197 -4.83 0.51 -10.51
N MET A 198 -4.73 1.40 -11.51
CA MET A 198 -5.57 1.31 -12.70
C MET A 198 -5.22 0.07 -13.50
N GLN A 199 -6.22 -0.70 -13.92
CA GLN A 199 -6.01 -1.92 -14.67
C GLN A 199 -5.84 -1.66 -16.17
N HIS A 200 -5.17 -2.59 -16.86
CA HIS A 200 -5.03 -2.50 -18.32
C HIS A 200 -6.34 -2.83 -19.05
N SER A 201 -6.67 -2.04 -20.08
CA SER A 201 -7.61 -2.45 -21.13
C SER A 201 -7.12 -2.00 -22.52
N CYS A 202 -7.37 -2.83 -23.54
CA CYS A 202 -7.16 -2.48 -24.94
C CYS A 202 -8.24 -1.52 -25.48
N ASP A 203 -9.38 -1.41 -24.80
CA ASP A 203 -10.34 -0.31 -24.97
C ASP A 203 -10.58 0.35 -23.60
N PRO A 204 -9.66 1.20 -23.14
CA PRO A 204 -9.73 1.78 -21.80
C PRO A 204 -10.90 2.75 -21.66
N ASN A 205 -11.45 2.86 -20.45
CA ASN A 205 -12.50 3.83 -20.19
C ASN A 205 -11.97 5.20 -19.75
N VAL A 206 -10.67 5.34 -19.51
CA VAL A 206 -10.02 6.64 -19.25
C VAL A 206 -8.86 6.94 -20.21
N VAL A 207 -8.46 8.19 -20.24
CA VAL A 207 -7.25 8.69 -20.90
C VAL A 207 -6.44 9.52 -19.91
N GLN A 208 -5.13 9.26 -19.86
CA GLN A 208 -4.17 10.08 -19.12
C GLN A 208 -3.54 11.09 -20.06
N THR A 209 -3.50 12.37 -19.65
CA THR A 209 -2.86 13.43 -20.41
C THR A 209 -1.95 14.24 -19.50
N TYR A 210 -0.65 14.22 -19.78
CA TYR A 210 0.30 15.12 -19.10
C TYR A 210 -0.02 16.57 -19.45
N VAL A 211 0.12 17.45 -18.46
CA VAL A 211 -0.03 18.91 -18.58
C VAL A 211 1.25 19.66 -18.18
N SER A 212 2.19 18.96 -17.54
CA SER A 212 3.56 19.42 -17.28
C SER A 212 4.53 18.23 -17.34
N MET A 213 5.78 18.41 -16.91
CA MET A 213 6.76 17.31 -16.85
C MET A 213 6.33 16.18 -15.90
N THR A 214 5.54 16.49 -14.87
CA THR A 214 5.13 15.52 -13.84
C THR A 214 3.63 15.53 -13.56
N ASP A 215 2.93 16.61 -13.91
CA ASP A 215 1.49 16.73 -13.65
C ASP A 215 0.68 16.20 -14.82
N TYR A 216 -0.41 15.52 -14.52
CA TYR A 216 -1.32 14.97 -15.51
C TYR A 216 -2.77 14.95 -15.03
N GLU A 217 -3.68 14.81 -15.99
CA GLU A 217 -5.12 14.72 -15.78
C GLU A 217 -5.64 13.38 -16.30
N ILE A 218 -6.61 12.79 -15.59
CA ILE A 218 -7.34 11.59 -16.02
C ILE A 218 -8.76 11.98 -16.41
N HIS A 219 -9.13 11.71 -17.66
CA HIS A 219 -10.46 11.98 -18.20
C HIS A 219 -11.17 10.70 -18.64
N ALA A 220 -12.49 10.65 -18.46
CA ALA A 220 -13.31 9.57 -18.96
C ALA A 220 -13.41 9.61 -20.50
N ARG A 221 -13.10 8.50 -21.18
CA ARG A 221 -13.31 8.33 -22.63
C ARG A 221 -14.78 8.07 -22.97
N ARG A 222 -15.53 7.48 -22.04
CA ARG A 222 -16.96 7.15 -22.13
C ARG A 222 -17.60 7.28 -20.75
N GLY A 223 -18.93 7.15 -20.67
CA GLY A 223 -19.59 7.04 -19.36
C GLY A 223 -19.10 5.81 -18.59
N ILE A 224 -18.88 5.96 -17.28
CA ILE A 224 -18.42 4.92 -16.35
C ILE A 224 -19.45 4.79 -15.24
N LYS A 225 -19.89 3.57 -14.96
CA LYS A 225 -20.91 3.30 -13.92
C LYS A 225 -20.27 3.30 -12.53
N LEU A 226 -21.05 3.57 -11.50
CA LEU A 226 -20.65 3.34 -10.11
C LEU A 226 -20.13 1.90 -9.92
N GLY A 227 -18.96 1.76 -9.31
CA GLY A 227 -18.30 0.48 -9.05
C GLY A 227 -17.63 -0.15 -10.27
N GLU A 228 -17.68 0.48 -11.44
CA GLU A 228 -16.98 -0.03 -12.63
C GLU A 228 -15.46 0.24 -12.53
N THR A 229 -14.66 -0.75 -12.90
CA THR A 229 -13.19 -0.67 -12.97
C THR A 229 -12.72 0.49 -13.83
N ILE A 230 -11.79 1.29 -13.32
CA ILE A 230 -11.07 2.31 -14.09
C ILE A 230 -9.91 1.63 -14.82
N THR A 231 -9.88 1.77 -16.15
CA THR A 231 -8.89 1.11 -17.00
C THR A 231 -8.18 2.08 -17.92
N CYS A 232 -6.86 1.89 -18.06
CA CYS A 232 -6.01 2.66 -18.97
C CYS A 232 -5.26 1.73 -19.94
N ASP A 233 -4.69 2.29 -21.01
CA ASP A 233 -3.82 1.55 -21.92
C ASP A 233 -2.37 1.77 -21.49
N TYR A 234 -1.78 0.77 -20.84
CA TYR A 234 -0.38 0.80 -20.39
C TYR A 234 0.63 1.10 -21.50
N THR A 235 0.30 0.79 -22.76
CA THR A 235 1.20 1.05 -23.90
C THR A 235 1.13 2.49 -24.41
N ALA A 236 0.17 3.28 -23.92
CA ALA A 236 -0.15 4.61 -24.43
C ALA A 236 0.11 5.74 -23.40
N LEU A 237 0.85 5.47 -22.31
CA LEU A 237 1.15 6.43 -21.23
C LEU A 237 2.33 7.36 -21.57
N HIS A 238 2.20 8.08 -22.68
CA HIS A 238 3.27 8.95 -23.20
C HIS A 238 3.34 10.30 -22.48
N ASN A 239 4.55 10.69 -22.05
CA ASN A 239 4.84 12.02 -21.51
C ASN A 239 5.56 12.88 -22.58
N LEU A 240 4.78 13.69 -23.30
CA LEU A 240 5.31 14.53 -24.38
C LEU A 240 6.16 15.71 -23.89
N PHE A 241 6.11 16.05 -22.59
CA PHE A 241 6.86 17.17 -22.03
C PHE A 241 8.33 16.83 -21.77
N THR A 242 8.63 15.56 -21.46
CA THR A 242 10.01 15.11 -21.28
C THR A 242 10.61 14.51 -22.55
N GLY A 243 9.75 14.03 -23.46
CA GLY A 243 10.18 13.32 -24.67
C GLY A 243 10.77 11.93 -24.41
N ALA A 244 10.83 11.50 -23.13
CA ALA A 244 11.33 10.20 -22.74
C ALA A 244 10.31 9.11 -23.10
N LYS A 245 10.77 8.10 -23.85
CA LYS A 245 9.91 7.00 -24.28
C LYS A 245 9.67 6.04 -23.12
N LEU A 246 8.50 5.41 -23.13
CA LEU A 246 8.24 4.23 -22.30
C LEU A 246 9.19 3.11 -22.74
N VAL A 247 9.79 2.43 -21.77
CA VAL A 247 10.67 1.28 -21.96
C VAL A 247 9.90 0.05 -21.49
N PRO A 248 9.48 -0.85 -22.41
CA PRO A 248 8.81 -2.07 -22.01
C PRO A 248 9.75 -2.97 -21.20
N VAL A 249 9.40 -3.22 -19.94
CA VAL A 249 10.18 -4.07 -19.03
C VAL A 249 9.48 -5.39 -18.71
N MET A 250 8.19 -5.48 -19.03
CA MET A 250 7.41 -6.68 -18.81
C MET A 250 6.49 -7.00 -19.99
N SER A 251 6.01 -8.25 -19.99
CA SER A 251 4.95 -8.69 -20.88
C SER A 251 4.00 -9.63 -20.17
N PHE A 252 2.73 -9.58 -20.54
CA PHE A 252 1.70 -10.46 -19.99
C PHE A 252 0.57 -10.70 -20.99
N THR A 253 -0.13 -11.82 -20.81
CA THR A 253 -1.35 -12.13 -21.57
C THR A 253 -2.51 -11.27 -21.08
N CYS A 254 -3.12 -10.52 -21.99
CA CYS A 254 -4.20 -9.59 -21.70
C CYS A 254 -5.53 -10.31 -21.44
N GLY A 255 -6.07 -10.13 -20.24
CA GLY A 255 -7.39 -10.61 -19.84
C GLY A 255 -8.52 -9.57 -19.92
N CYS A 256 -8.34 -8.44 -20.62
CA CYS A 256 -9.24 -7.29 -20.50
C CYS A 256 -10.68 -7.51 -21.01
N GLY A 257 -10.94 -8.59 -21.77
CA GLY A 257 -12.28 -8.94 -22.25
C GLY A 257 -12.84 -8.04 -23.36
N SER A 258 -12.08 -7.05 -23.85
CA SER A 258 -12.50 -6.19 -24.96
C SER A 258 -12.50 -6.94 -26.31
N ASP A 259 -13.44 -6.60 -27.20
CA ASP A 259 -13.51 -7.13 -28.57
C ASP A 259 -12.27 -6.78 -29.41
N CYS A 260 -11.53 -5.73 -29.04
CA CYS A 260 -10.27 -5.33 -29.68
C CYS A 260 -9.03 -5.70 -28.85
N CYS A 261 -9.14 -6.71 -27.98
CA CYS A 261 -8.01 -7.18 -27.18
C CYS A 261 -6.80 -7.55 -28.06
N ARG A 262 -5.63 -7.03 -27.68
CA ARG A 262 -4.35 -7.28 -28.39
C ARG A 262 -3.71 -8.63 -28.04
N GLY A 263 -4.26 -9.35 -27.07
CA GLY A 263 -3.78 -10.67 -26.64
C GLY A 263 -2.54 -10.60 -25.74
N GLU A 264 -1.47 -9.94 -26.18
CA GLU A 264 -0.23 -9.77 -25.42
C GLU A 264 0.09 -8.27 -25.27
N ILE A 265 0.43 -7.86 -24.05
CA ILE A 265 0.82 -6.48 -23.73
C ILE A 265 2.29 -6.47 -23.38
N HIS A 266 3.02 -5.52 -23.95
CA HIS A 266 4.41 -5.21 -23.63
C HIS A 266 4.46 -3.78 -23.09
N CYS A 267 4.82 -3.61 -21.82
CA CYS A 267 4.80 -2.33 -21.13
C CYS A 267 5.93 -2.20 -20.11
#